data_AF-A0A964XH62-F1
#
_entry.id   AF-A0A964XH62-F1
#
_cell.length_a   1.000
_cell.length_b   1.000
_cell.length_c   1.000
_cell.angle_alpha   90.00
_cell.angle_beta   90.00
_cell.angle_gamma   90.00
#
_symmetry.space_group_name_H-M   'P 1'
#
loop_
_entity.id
_entity.type
_entity.pdbx_description
1 polymer ?
#
loop_
_entity_poly.entity_id
_entity_poly.type
_entity_poly.pdbx_seq_one_letter_code
_entity_poly.pdbx_strand_id
1 'polypeptide(L)'
;MQPGLFDGEGRLWGCAELPRGGFGAHHDVSAPEPGRREQYGSMLMKTTILAVALAGTSALTAPAALADPVEYTIDPSHTAAAFQWTHAGFSTTYGIITNAEGTIMFDADDPANSSVQVTMSLDDFDTGRTDRDEHFLQ
;
A
#
# COMPACT_ATOMS: atom_id res chain seq x y z
N MET A 1 -19.23 -1.48 1.61
CA MET A 1 -19.85 -2.74 2.06
C MET A 1 -19.84 -3.73 0.91
N GLN A 2 -18.99 -4.77 0.95
CA GLN A 2 -19.11 -5.92 0.06
C GLN A 2 -19.98 -6.99 0.77
N PRO A 3 -21.01 -7.56 0.13
CA PRO A 3 -21.71 -8.72 0.65
C PRO A 3 -21.14 -9.99 0.00
N GLY A 4 -20.90 -11.05 0.78
CA GLY A 4 -20.48 -12.32 0.20
C GLY A 4 -19.88 -13.31 1.17
N LEU A 5 -20.58 -13.60 2.26
CA LEU A 5 -20.34 -14.80 3.06
C LEU A 5 -21.74 -15.31 3.45
N PHE A 6 -21.92 -16.62 3.54
CA PHE A 6 -23.19 -17.37 3.71
C PHE A 6 -23.87 -17.78 2.39
N ASP A 7 -23.99 -19.09 2.20
CA ASP A 7 -24.99 -19.67 1.32
C ASP A 7 -26.34 -19.74 2.05
N GLY A 8 -27.42 -19.83 1.27
CA GLY A 8 -28.81 -19.71 1.72
C GLY A 8 -29.32 -20.84 2.63
N GLU A 9 -28.45 -21.67 3.22
CA GLU A 9 -28.81 -22.76 4.13
C GLU A 9 -28.00 -22.76 5.44
N GLY A 10 -27.13 -21.76 5.67
CA GLY A 10 -26.55 -21.48 6.98
C GLY A 10 -25.58 -22.55 7.52
N ARG A 11 -24.82 -23.24 6.66
CA ARG A 11 -23.81 -24.23 7.09
C ARG A 11 -22.39 -23.70 6.92
N LEU A 12 -21.58 -23.91 7.96
CA LEU A 12 -20.15 -23.61 7.97
C LEU A 12 -19.38 -24.70 7.20
N TRP A 13 -18.39 -24.29 6.42
CA TRP A 13 -17.46 -25.20 5.75
C TRP A 13 -16.71 -26.06 6.78
N GLY A 14 -16.76 -27.37 6.56
CA GLY A 14 -16.41 -28.41 7.52
C GLY A 14 -14.92 -28.53 7.86
N CYS A 15 -14.67 -28.89 9.13
CA CYS A 15 -13.43 -29.52 9.57
C CYS A 15 -13.34 -30.94 9.00
N ALA A 16 -12.20 -31.29 8.41
CA ALA A 16 -11.92 -32.63 7.92
C ALA A 16 -11.58 -33.59 9.08
N GLU A 17 -12.29 -34.71 9.13
CA GLU A 17 -12.09 -35.83 10.06
C GLU A 17 -10.85 -36.66 9.65
N LEU A 18 -9.94 -36.92 10.59
CA LEU A 18 -8.77 -37.80 10.37
C LEU A 18 -9.14 -39.28 10.59
N PRO A 19 -8.64 -40.22 9.76
CA PRO A 19 -8.90 -41.64 9.95
C PRO A 19 -8.03 -42.24 11.06
N ARG A 20 -8.66 -43.03 11.93
CA ARG A 20 -8.02 -43.88 12.94
C ARG A 20 -7.50 -45.17 12.27
N GLY A 21 -6.19 -45.28 12.04
CA GLY A 21 -5.48 -46.57 11.94
C GLY A 21 -4.94 -46.91 13.35
N GLY A 22 -5.02 -48.13 13.89
CA GLY A 22 -4.81 -49.44 13.28
C GLY A 22 -3.59 -50.05 13.98
N PHE A 23 -3.77 -50.58 15.19
CA PHE A 23 -2.70 -51.21 15.99
C PHE A 23 -2.40 -52.61 15.45
N GLY A 24 -1.14 -52.90 15.10
CA GLY A 24 -0.70 -54.24 14.73
C GLY A 24 0.82 -54.43 14.74
N ALA A 25 1.23 -55.57 15.30
CA ALA A 25 2.52 -56.26 15.25
C ALA A 25 3.68 -55.79 16.16
N HIS A 26 3.88 -56.53 17.25
CA HIS A 26 5.15 -56.66 17.95
C HIS A 26 6.11 -57.52 17.12
N HIS A 27 7.14 -56.91 16.55
CA HIS A 27 8.31 -57.62 16.04
C HIS A 27 9.44 -57.55 17.08
N ASP A 28 10.01 -58.73 17.35
CA ASP A 28 11.17 -58.97 18.20
C ASP A 28 12.38 -58.15 17.73
N VAL A 29 12.88 -57.26 18.60
CA VAL A 29 14.08 -56.43 18.34
C VAL A 29 15.25 -57.08 19.08
N SER A 30 16.03 -57.84 18.32
CA SER A 30 17.38 -58.22 18.72
C SER A 30 18.27 -56.98 18.87
N ALA A 31 19.11 -56.99 19.91
CA ALA A 31 19.97 -55.87 20.28
C ALA A 31 20.92 -55.43 19.14
N PRO A 32 21.22 -54.12 19.00
CA PRO A 32 22.06 -53.62 17.92
C PRO A 32 23.55 -53.85 18.20
N GLU A 33 24.28 -54.24 17.17
CA GLU A 33 25.74 -54.39 17.20
C GLU A 33 26.46 -53.07 17.56
N PRO A 34 27.56 -53.14 18.35
CA PRO A 34 28.30 -51.94 18.75
C PRO A 34 29.14 -51.44 17.58
N GLY A 35 28.78 -50.28 17.04
CA GLY A 35 29.62 -49.59 16.05
C GLY A 35 28.88 -48.57 15.16
N ARG A 36 27.56 -48.67 15.03
CA ARG A 36 26.80 -47.80 14.12
C ARG A 36 26.36 -46.45 14.68
N ARG A 37 26.63 -46.14 15.94
CA ARG A 37 26.07 -44.92 16.59
C ARG A 37 26.85 -43.63 16.29
N GLU A 38 28.13 -43.72 15.97
CA GLU A 38 28.96 -42.53 15.72
C GLU A 38 28.85 -42.00 14.28
N GLN A 39 28.63 -42.86 13.28
CA GLN A 39 28.54 -42.44 11.88
C GLN A 39 27.23 -41.73 11.52
N TYR A 40 26.11 -42.11 12.13
CA TYR A 40 24.80 -41.51 11.82
C TYR A 40 24.59 -40.14 12.48
N GLY A 41 25.23 -39.86 13.63
CA GLY A 41 25.13 -38.56 14.32
C GLY A 41 25.81 -37.41 13.56
N SER A 42 26.97 -37.69 12.94
CA SER A 42 27.73 -36.73 12.12
C SER A 42 27.02 -36.38 10.82
N MET A 43 26.36 -37.35 10.18
CA MET A 43 25.59 -37.12 8.95
C MET A 43 24.27 -36.39 9.21
N LEU A 44 23.60 -36.66 10.34
CA LEU A 44 22.33 -36.06 10.72
C LEU A 44 22.46 -34.58 11.15
N MET A 45 23.59 -34.21 11.78
CA MET A 45 23.88 -32.82 12.20
C MET A 45 24.37 -31.94 11.03
N LYS A 46 25.07 -32.52 10.05
CA LYS A 46 25.52 -31.81 8.84
C LYS A 46 24.41 -31.59 7.81
N THR A 47 23.44 -32.51 7.73
CA THR A 47 22.27 -32.36 6.83
C THR A 47 21.23 -31.38 7.35
N THR A 48 21.10 -31.21 8.67
CA THR A 48 20.21 -30.20 9.27
C THR A 48 20.74 -28.77 9.15
N ILE A 49 22.05 -28.55 9.20
CA ILE A 49 22.64 -27.20 9.05
C ILE A 49 22.54 -26.69 7.60
N LEU A 50 22.68 -27.57 6.60
CA LEU A 50 22.52 -27.19 5.19
C LEU A 50 21.07 -26.85 4.81
N ALA A 51 20.08 -27.55 5.40
CA ALA A 51 18.67 -27.31 5.12
C ALA A 51 18.19 -25.94 5.63
N VAL A 52 18.74 -25.46 6.75
CA VAL A 52 18.43 -24.12 7.29
C VAL A 52 19.14 -23.01 6.49
N ALA A 53 20.35 -23.27 6.00
CA ALA A 53 21.08 -22.30 5.19
C ALA A 53 20.46 -22.06 3.79
N LEU A 54 19.82 -23.08 3.21
CA LEU A 54 19.19 -22.96 1.88
C LEU A 54 17.74 -22.46 1.94
N ALA A 55 17.06 -22.60 3.09
CA ALA A 55 15.71 -22.07 3.30
C ALA A 55 15.70 -20.58 3.72
N GLY A 56 16.83 -20.05 4.19
CA GLY A 56 16.93 -18.66 4.66
C GLY A 56 17.19 -17.60 3.57
N THR A 57 17.64 -18.01 2.37
CA THR A 57 18.03 -17.08 1.30
C THR A 57 16.88 -16.64 0.39
N SER A 58 15.73 -17.33 0.42
CA SER A 58 14.58 -16.99 -0.45
C SER A 58 13.75 -15.80 0.05
N ALA A 59 13.95 -15.33 1.29
CA ALA A 59 13.19 -14.22 1.86
C ALA A 59 13.76 -12.83 1.53
N LEU A 60 14.95 -12.74 0.93
CA LEU A 60 15.67 -11.47 0.70
C LEU A 60 15.50 -10.87 -0.70
N THR A 61 14.79 -11.55 -1.61
CA THR A 61 14.61 -11.11 -3.00
C THR A 61 13.16 -10.78 -3.34
N ALA A 62 12.33 -10.42 -2.36
CA ALA A 62 11.04 -9.81 -2.67
C ALA A 62 11.33 -8.45 -3.32
N PRO A 63 10.92 -8.21 -4.59
CA PRO A 63 11.03 -6.88 -5.16
C PRO A 63 10.23 -5.93 -4.28
N ALA A 64 10.82 -4.79 -3.91
CA ALA A 64 10.05 -3.70 -3.34
C ALA A 64 8.97 -3.35 -4.37
N ALA A 65 7.70 -3.55 -4.00
CA ALA A 65 6.59 -3.04 -4.78
C ALA A 65 6.65 -1.52 -4.63
N LEU A 66 7.29 -0.83 -5.57
CA LEU A 66 7.13 0.61 -5.72
C LEU A 66 5.69 0.81 -6.19
N ALA A 67 4.89 1.50 -5.39
CA ALA A 67 3.56 1.86 -5.84
C ALA A 67 3.71 2.89 -6.97
N ASP A 68 3.01 2.66 -8.09
CA ASP A 68 2.95 3.68 -9.14
C ASP A 68 2.28 4.96 -8.57
N PRO A 69 2.67 6.16 -9.04
CA PRO A 69 2.02 7.40 -8.64
C PRO A 69 0.51 7.33 -8.84
N VAL A 70 -0.23 7.76 -7.82
CA VAL A 70 -1.70 7.78 -7.84
C VAL A 70 -2.17 9.10 -8.44
N GLU A 71 -3.05 9.01 -9.43
CA GLU A 71 -3.68 10.16 -10.05
C GLU A 71 -4.89 10.62 -9.23
N TYR A 72 -4.95 11.93 -8.93
CA TYR A 72 -6.12 12.60 -8.35
C TYR A 72 -6.59 13.72 -9.28
N THR A 73 -7.91 13.76 -9.54
CA THR A 73 -8.54 14.87 -10.25
C THR A 73 -8.89 15.98 -9.27
N ILE A 74 -8.58 17.23 -9.64
CA ILE A 74 -8.95 18.41 -8.86
C ILE A 74 -10.47 18.62 -8.95
N ASP A 75 -11.12 18.82 -7.81
CA ASP A 75 -12.53 19.19 -7.73
C ASP A 75 -12.67 20.72 -7.78
N PRO A 76 -13.31 21.28 -8.84
CA PRO A 76 -13.48 22.72 -9.00
C PRO A 76 -14.31 23.36 -7.88
N SER A 77 -15.20 22.61 -7.22
CA SER A 77 -16.08 23.12 -6.17
C SER A 77 -15.40 23.24 -4.80
N HIS A 78 -14.22 22.64 -4.63
CA HIS A 78 -13.48 22.61 -3.37
C HIS A 78 -12.04 23.13 -3.50
N THR A 79 -11.70 23.71 -4.66
CA THR A 79 -10.35 24.20 -4.94
C THR A 79 -10.39 25.62 -5.49
N ALA A 80 -9.55 26.48 -4.93
CA ALA A 80 -9.40 27.85 -5.40
C ALA A 80 -7.99 28.38 -5.13
N ALA A 81 -7.50 29.28 -5.98
CA ALA A 81 -6.30 30.06 -5.69
C ALA A 81 -6.68 31.32 -4.91
N ALA A 82 -6.36 31.37 -3.62
CA ALA A 82 -6.53 32.56 -2.80
C ALA A 82 -5.22 33.36 -2.73
N PHE A 83 -5.31 34.68 -2.87
CA PHE A 83 -4.17 35.59 -2.78
C PHE A 83 -4.53 36.85 -1.99
N GLN A 84 -3.50 37.55 -1.54
CA GLN A 84 -3.66 38.81 -0.84
C GLN A 84 -2.55 39.79 -1.20
N TRP A 85 -2.83 41.07 -1.04
CA TRP A 85 -1.83 42.12 -1.15
C TRP A 85 -2.10 43.25 -0.17
N THR A 86 -1.04 43.98 0.15
CA THR A 86 -1.11 45.17 0.98
C THR A 86 -1.37 46.40 0.12
N HIS A 87 -2.29 47.25 0.54
CA HIS A 87 -2.52 48.56 -0.05
C HIS A 87 -1.81 49.63 0.80
N ALA A 88 -0.60 49.99 0.36
CA ALA A 88 0.24 51.03 0.96
C ALA A 88 0.53 50.88 2.47
N GLY A 89 0.41 49.68 3.03
CA GLY A 89 0.65 49.39 4.45
C GLY A 89 -0.54 49.63 5.37
N PHE A 90 -1.68 50.10 4.85
CA PHE A 90 -2.86 50.46 5.66
C PHE A 90 -3.94 49.38 5.68
N SER A 91 -4.10 48.63 4.60
CA SER A 91 -5.10 47.58 4.50
C SER A 91 -4.59 46.37 3.72
N THR A 92 -5.18 45.22 4.00
CA THR A 92 -4.98 43.98 3.23
C THR A 92 -6.21 43.76 2.38
N THR A 93 -5.99 43.60 1.08
CA THR A 93 -7.04 43.15 0.16
C THR A 93 -6.80 41.70 -0.20
N TYR A 94 -7.90 40.98 -0.39
CA TYR A 94 -7.92 39.57 -0.76
C TYR A 94 -8.53 39.42 -2.14
N GLY A 95 -8.12 38.38 -2.86
CA GLY A 95 -8.76 37.94 -4.07
C GLY A 95 -8.70 36.42 -4.19
N ILE A 96 -9.53 35.90 -5.07
CA ILE A 96 -9.67 34.47 -5.32
C ILE A 96 -9.85 34.23 -6.81
N ILE A 97 -9.34 33.11 -7.30
CA ILE A 97 -9.72 32.53 -8.59
C ILE A 97 -10.33 31.16 -8.30
N THR A 98 -11.59 30.98 -8.67
CA THR A 98 -12.33 29.74 -8.43
C THR A 98 -12.30 28.83 -9.66
N ASN A 99 -13.02 27.69 -9.61
CA ASN A 99 -13.12 26.72 -10.71
C ASN A 99 -11.76 26.19 -11.21
N ALA A 100 -10.88 25.84 -10.27
CA ALA A 100 -9.61 25.21 -10.61
C ALA A 100 -9.84 23.80 -11.16
N GLU A 101 -9.25 23.49 -12.31
CA GLU A 101 -9.29 22.18 -12.94
C GLU A 101 -7.88 21.62 -13.11
N GLY A 102 -7.75 20.30 -13.09
CA GLY A 102 -6.47 19.65 -13.36
C GLY A 102 -6.26 18.35 -12.63
N THR A 103 -4.99 17.96 -12.52
CA THR A 103 -4.58 16.63 -12.09
C THR A 103 -3.36 16.71 -11.17
N ILE A 104 -3.33 15.85 -10.16
CA ILE A 104 -2.22 15.64 -9.24
C ILE A 104 -1.72 14.20 -9.45
N MET A 105 -0.45 14.04 -9.79
CA MET A 105 0.24 12.74 -9.70
C MET A 105 0.94 12.70 -8.35
N PHE A 106 0.47 11.86 -7.44
CA PHE A 106 1.02 11.76 -6.09
C PHE A 106 1.75 10.43 -5.89
N ASP A 107 3.04 10.53 -5.60
CA ASP A 107 3.91 9.42 -5.28
C ASP A 107 4.25 9.49 -3.78
N ALA A 108 3.68 8.55 -3.01
CA ALA A 108 3.86 8.50 -1.56
C ALA A 108 5.24 7.98 -1.15
N ASP A 109 5.88 7.17 -2.00
CA ASP A 109 7.17 6.54 -1.73
C ASP A 109 8.33 7.44 -2.18
N ASP A 110 8.13 8.25 -3.24
CA ASP A 110 9.05 9.29 -3.70
C ASP A 110 8.32 10.62 -3.99
N PRO A 111 8.13 11.50 -2.99
CA PRO A 111 7.45 12.78 -3.17
C PRO A 111 8.10 13.70 -4.22
N ALA A 112 9.38 13.55 -4.53
CA ALA A 112 10.05 14.34 -5.57
C ALA A 112 9.60 13.96 -6.99
N ASN A 113 9.03 12.76 -7.17
CA ASN A 113 8.42 12.28 -8.40
C ASN A 113 6.94 12.73 -8.55
N SER A 114 6.37 13.39 -7.54
CA SER A 114 5.01 13.93 -7.62
C SER A 114 4.93 15.16 -8.53
N SER A 115 3.80 15.36 -9.20
CA SER A 115 3.56 16.53 -10.05
C SER A 115 2.11 17.03 -9.95
N VAL A 116 1.91 18.31 -10.27
CA VAL A 116 0.59 18.96 -10.26
C VAL A 116 0.46 19.80 -11.53
N GLN A 117 -0.65 19.65 -12.23
CA GLN A 117 -1.03 20.50 -13.35
C GLN A 117 -2.39 21.12 -13.04
N VAL A 118 -2.47 22.45 -13.05
CA VAL A 118 -3.71 23.20 -12.78
C VAL A 118 -3.95 24.22 -13.88
N THR A 119 -5.21 24.35 -14.29
CA THR A 119 -5.73 25.39 -15.16
C THR A 119 -6.81 26.15 -14.40
N MET A 120 -6.81 27.48 -14.50
CA MET A 120 -7.83 28.35 -13.92
C MET A 120 -8.21 29.41 -14.94
N SER A 121 -9.51 29.70 -15.09
CA SER A 121 -9.97 30.81 -15.92
C SER A 121 -9.79 32.13 -15.17
N LEU A 122 -9.34 33.18 -15.88
CA LEU A 122 -9.34 34.53 -15.33
C LEU A 122 -10.75 35.14 -15.30
N ASP A 123 -11.73 34.55 -15.97
CA ASP A 123 -13.14 34.95 -15.86
C ASP A 123 -13.69 34.72 -14.43
N ASP A 124 -13.08 33.80 -13.67
CA ASP A 124 -13.43 33.46 -12.30
C ASP A 124 -12.60 34.23 -11.25
N PHE A 125 -11.90 35.28 -11.69
CA PHE A 125 -11.15 36.19 -10.83
C PHE A 125 -12.11 37.13 -10.08
N ASP A 126 -12.03 37.13 -8.76
CA ASP A 126 -12.87 37.96 -7.90
C ASP A 126 -12.07 38.57 -6.75
N THR A 127 -12.18 39.88 -6.59
CA THR A 127 -11.66 40.60 -5.43
C THR A 127 -12.77 41.19 -4.56
N GLY A 128 -14.04 40.98 -4.91
CA GLY A 128 -15.23 41.55 -4.30
C GLY A 128 -15.57 42.96 -4.79
N ARG A 129 -14.94 43.43 -5.88
CA ARG A 129 -15.10 44.78 -6.45
C ARG A 129 -14.96 44.73 -7.98
N THR A 130 -16.08 44.71 -8.69
CA THR A 130 -16.13 44.62 -10.17
C THR A 130 -15.23 45.64 -10.88
N ASP A 131 -15.28 46.93 -10.51
CA ASP A 131 -14.42 47.96 -11.13
C ASP A 131 -12.91 47.65 -11.00
N ARG A 132 -12.53 46.98 -9.90
CA ARG A 132 -11.14 46.59 -9.66
C ARG A 132 -10.79 45.32 -10.43
N ASP A 133 -11.70 44.37 -10.51
CA ASP A 133 -11.53 43.15 -11.30
C ASP A 133 -11.33 43.51 -12.78
N GLU A 134 -12.17 44.40 -13.31
CA GLU A 134 -12.01 44.98 -14.65
C GLU A 134 -10.68 45.72 -14.83
N HIS A 135 -10.14 46.35 -13.77
CA HIS A 135 -8.82 46.99 -13.85
C HIS A 135 -7.66 45.98 -13.99
N PHE A 136 -7.76 44.83 -13.33
CA PHE A 136 -6.73 43.79 -13.41
C PHE A 136 -6.76 42.99 -14.71
N LEU A 137 -7.92 42.87 -15.35
CA LEU A 137 -8.15 42.04 -16.54
C LEU A 137 -8.02 42.82 -17.88
N GLN A 138 -7.54 44.07 -17.83
CA GLN A 138 -7.27 44.92 -19.00
C GLN A 138 -6.03 44.50 -19.80
#